data_AF-L8TIC5-F1
#
_entry.id   AF-L8TIC5-F1
#
_cell.length_a   1.000
_cell.length_b   1.000
_cell.length_c   1.000
_cell.angle_alpha   90.00
_cell.angle_beta   90.00
_cell.angle_gamma   90.00
#
_symmetry.space_group_name_H-M   'P 1'
#
loop_
_entity.id
_entity.type
_entity.pdbx_description
1 polymer ?
#
loop_
_entity_poly.entity_id
_entity_poly.type
_entity_poly.pdbx_seq_one_letter_code
_entity_poly.pdbx_strand_id
1 'polypeptide(L)'
;MTFAGHESGAMLLGVFQVSILHNIVHLLFGAAGLIMGRTATQSRYFLIGGGAVYLVLWLYGLLIDQASTANFIPVNTADNWLHAVLGLVMLAAGLLLGRGSAERRDV
;
A
#
# COMPACT_ATOMS: atom_id res chain seq x y z
N MET A 1 14.13 -21.50 1.27
CA MET A 1 12.84 -20.76 1.35
C MET A 1 13.08 -19.51 2.18
N THR A 2 13.49 -18.42 1.55
CA THR A 2 13.77 -17.14 2.24
C THR A 2 12.44 -16.47 2.59
N PHE A 3 12.11 -16.46 3.88
CA PHE A 3 10.81 -16.02 4.42
C PHE A 3 10.58 -14.50 4.30
N ALA A 4 11.68 -13.73 4.33
CA ALA A 4 11.70 -12.27 4.20
C ALA A 4 12.90 -11.84 3.34
N GLY A 5 12.83 -10.64 2.74
CA GLY A 5 13.94 -10.06 1.98
C GLY A 5 13.89 -10.21 0.46
N HIS A 6 14.75 -9.44 -0.23
CA HIS A 6 15.01 -9.50 -1.68
C HIS A 6 15.56 -10.86 -2.15
N GLU A 7 16.16 -11.63 -1.25
CA GLU A 7 16.71 -12.97 -1.48
C GLU A 7 15.64 -14.04 -1.82
N SER A 8 14.34 -13.70 -1.83
CA SER A 8 13.29 -14.66 -2.23
C SER A 8 13.41 -15.08 -3.69
N GLY A 9 14.01 -14.23 -4.55
CA GLY A 9 14.08 -14.40 -6.00
C GLY A 9 12.71 -14.52 -6.70
N ALA A 10 11.61 -14.39 -5.96
CA ALA A 10 10.27 -14.67 -6.44
C ALA A 10 9.66 -13.42 -7.09
N MET A 11 9.16 -13.61 -8.31
CA MET A 11 8.56 -12.54 -9.11
C MET A 11 7.11 -12.86 -9.42
N LEU A 12 6.20 -11.96 -9.06
CA LEU A 12 4.81 -11.99 -9.49
C LEU A 12 4.70 -11.43 -10.90
N LEU A 13 4.17 -12.24 -11.82
CA LEU A 13 4.07 -11.95 -13.27
C LEU A 13 5.41 -11.64 -13.96
N GLY A 14 6.54 -11.97 -13.32
CA GLY A 14 7.87 -11.59 -13.79
C GLY A 14 8.22 -10.10 -13.61
N VAL A 15 7.38 -9.31 -12.93
CA VAL A 15 7.53 -7.85 -12.83
C VAL A 15 7.68 -7.38 -11.39
N PHE A 16 6.86 -7.89 -10.46
CA PHE A 16 6.82 -7.42 -9.07
C PHE A 16 7.55 -8.37 -8.16
N GLN A 17 8.37 -7.86 -7.26
CA GLN A 17 9.11 -8.72 -6.35
C GLN A 17 8.26 -9.06 -5.13
N VAL A 18 8.22 -10.34 -4.77
CA VAL A 18 7.36 -10.82 -3.67
C VAL A 18 8.11 -11.72 -2.71
N SER A 19 7.65 -11.76 -1.46
CA SER A 19 8.08 -12.73 -0.45
C SER A 19 6.88 -13.18 0.37
N ILE A 20 7.10 -14.19 1.23
CA ILE A 20 6.08 -14.62 2.19
C ILE A 20 5.67 -13.44 3.09
N LEU A 21 6.64 -12.69 3.62
CA LEU A 21 6.35 -11.50 4.43
C LEU A 21 5.52 -10.46 3.65
N HIS A 22 5.90 -10.15 2.41
CA HIS A 22 5.18 -9.18 1.57
C HIS A 22 3.72 -9.59 1.37
N ASN A 23 3.48 -10.87 1.07
CA ASN A 23 2.14 -11.41 0.88
C ASN A 23 1.31 -11.37 2.17
N ILE A 24 1.91 -11.69 3.33
CA ILE A 24 1.22 -11.59 4.62
C ILE A 24 0.81 -10.13 4.90
N VAL A 25 1.71 -9.17 4.69
CA VAL A 25 1.39 -7.74 4.84
C VAL A 25 0.23 -7.33 3.94
N HIS A 26 0.22 -7.78 2.67
CA HIS A 26 -0.89 -7.52 1.76
C HIS A 26 -2.21 -8.15 2.21
N LEU A 27 -2.19 -9.39 2.70
CA LEU A 27 -3.39 -10.05 3.22
C LEU A 27 -3.97 -9.31 4.43
N LEU A 28 -3.12 -8.88 5.35
CA LEU A 28 -3.54 -8.09 6.51
C LEU A 28 -4.10 -6.73 6.08
N PHE A 29 -3.44 -6.05 5.14
CA PHE A 29 -3.91 -4.78 4.60
C PHE A 29 -5.26 -4.92 3.87
N GLY A 30 -5.41 -5.97 3.06
CA GLY A 30 -6.68 -6.29 2.39
C GLY A 30 -7.80 -6.62 3.37
N ALA A 31 -7.51 -7.41 4.41
CA ALA A 31 -8.48 -7.70 5.47
C ALA A 31 -8.91 -6.43 6.22
N ALA A 32 -7.97 -5.54 6.56
CA ALA A 32 -8.28 -4.23 7.13
C ALA A 32 -9.17 -3.40 6.19
N GLY A 33 -8.88 -3.40 4.90
CA GLY A 33 -9.71 -2.76 3.88
C GLY A 33 -11.13 -3.29 3.82
N LEU A 34 -11.33 -4.62 3.87
CA LEU A 34 -12.66 -5.23 3.91
C LEU A 34 -13.43 -4.89 5.19
N ILE A 35 -12.75 -4.84 6.34
CA ILE A 35 -13.36 -4.47 7.61
C ILE A 35 -13.77 -3.00 7.61
N MET A 36 -12.90 -2.12 7.14
CA MET A 36 -13.11 -0.67 7.12
C MET A 36 -13.99 -0.20 5.96
N GLY A 37 -14.16 -1.02 4.91
CA GLY A 37 -15.05 -0.75 3.79
C GLY A 37 -16.54 -0.72 4.13
N ARG A 38 -16.91 -1.10 5.37
CA ARG A 38 -18.31 -1.28 5.78
C ARG A 38 -19.10 0.01 5.97
N THR A 39 -18.41 1.13 6.18
CA THR A 39 -19.04 2.45 6.32
C THR A 39 -18.26 3.50 5.55
N ALA A 40 -18.93 4.59 5.12
CA ALA A 40 -18.28 5.68 4.40
C ALA A 40 -17.15 6.32 5.23
N THR A 41 -17.39 6.53 6.54
CA THR A 41 -16.41 7.09 7.46
C THR A 41 -15.17 6.19 7.61
N GLN A 42 -15.36 4.89 7.82
CA GLN A 42 -14.24 3.96 7.93
C GLN A 42 -13.50 3.81 6.60
N SER A 43 -14.21 3.76 5.47
CA SER A 43 -13.61 3.70 4.14
C SER A 43 -12.70 4.91 3.89
N ARG A 44 -13.15 6.10 4.29
CA ARG A 44 -12.34 7.32 4.22
C ARG A 44 -11.06 7.22 5.06
N TYR A 45 -11.16 6.74 6.30
CA TYR A 45 -9.97 6.56 7.14
C TYR A 45 -9.01 5.52 6.56
N PHE A 46 -9.54 4.44 5.96
CA PHE A 46 -8.72 3.43 5.30
C PHE A 46 -8.01 4.00 4.07
N LEU A 47 -8.71 4.79 3.25
CA LEU A 47 -8.13 5.44 2.08
C LEU A 47 -7.02 6.42 2.48
N ILE A 48 -7.24 7.25 3.51
CA ILE A 48 -6.23 8.22 3.96
C ILE A 48 -5.04 7.51 4.62
N GLY A 49 -5.29 6.65 5.60
CA GLY A 49 -4.25 5.95 6.34
C GLY A 49 -3.48 4.97 5.46
N GLY A 50 -4.19 4.17 4.66
CA GLY A 50 -3.59 3.24 3.72
C GLY A 50 -2.80 3.96 2.61
N GLY A 51 -3.32 5.08 2.11
CA GLY A 51 -2.59 5.91 1.15
C GLY A 51 -1.28 6.47 1.74
N ALA A 52 -1.30 6.93 2.99
CA ALA A 52 -0.10 7.36 3.70
C ALA A 52 0.91 6.21 3.89
N VAL A 53 0.46 5.00 4.25
CA VAL A 53 1.32 3.81 4.36
C VAL A 53 1.99 3.50 3.02
N TYR A 54 1.25 3.54 1.92
CA TYR A 54 1.83 3.31 0.59
C TYR A 54 2.86 4.36 0.19
N LEU A 55 2.67 5.63 0.53
CA LEU A 55 3.68 6.66 0.30
C LEU A 55 4.93 6.47 1.18
N VAL A 56 4.76 6.03 2.43
CA VAL A 56 5.90 5.68 3.30
C VAL A 56 6.69 4.51 2.70
N LEU A 57 6.01 3.48 2.18
CA LEU A 57 6.66 2.37 1.49
C LEU A 57 7.38 2.80 0.21
N TRP A 58 6.79 3.74 -0.54
CA TRP A 58 7.44 4.34 -1.70
C TRP A 58 8.72 5.11 -1.31
N LEU A 59 8.67 5.92 -0.26
CA LEU A 59 9.85 6.61 0.26
C LEU A 59 10.89 5.61 0.76
N TYR A 60 10.47 4.57 1.47
CA TYR A 60 11.37 3.48 1.89
C TYR A 60 12.11 2.87 0.70
N GLY A 61 11.41 2.49 -0.38
CA GLY A 61 12.03 1.90 -1.58
C GLY A 61 12.95 2.85 -2.36
N LEU A 62 12.81 4.18 -2.21
CA LEU A 62 13.75 5.16 -2.73
C LEU A 62 15.01 5.32 -1.87
N LEU A 63 14.88 5.12 -0.56
CA LEU A 63 15.95 5.38 0.41
C LEU A 63 16.86 4.17 0.64
N ILE A 64 16.37 2.95 0.42
CA ILE A 64 17.16 1.73 0.58
C ILE A 64 17.83 1.29 -0.72
N ASP A 65 18.97 0.62 -0.59
CA ASP A 65 19.50 -0.18 -1.68
C ASP A 65 18.66 -1.46 -1.83
N GLN A 66 17.91 -1.54 -2.93
CA GLN A 66 16.99 -2.64 -3.24
C GLN A 66 17.69 -3.99 -3.45
N ALA A 67 19.00 -3.99 -3.74
CA ALA A 67 19.82 -5.20 -3.85
C ALA A 67 20.43 -5.66 -2.51
N SER A 68 20.26 -4.86 -1.44
CA SER A 68 20.84 -5.14 -0.14
C SER A 68 19.89 -5.90 0.79
N THR A 69 20.44 -6.44 1.88
CA THR A 69 19.67 -7.08 2.96
C THR A 69 18.72 -6.12 3.68
N ALA A 70 18.86 -4.80 3.48
CA ALA A 70 17.93 -3.81 4.02
C ALA A 70 16.54 -3.87 3.36
N ASN A 71 16.40 -4.57 2.22
CA ASN A 71 15.14 -4.75 1.49
C ASN A 71 14.28 -5.89 2.08
N PHE A 72 13.90 -5.75 3.36
CA PHE A 72 13.16 -6.76 4.12
C PHE A 72 11.74 -7.02 3.57
N ILE A 73 11.11 -5.97 3.06
CA ILE A 73 9.90 -6.03 2.24
C ILE A 73 10.39 -5.90 0.80
N PRO A 74 10.51 -6.99 0.03
CA PRO A 74 11.13 -6.97 -1.29
C PRO A 74 10.36 -6.04 -2.21
N VAL A 75 10.85 -4.81 -2.31
CA VAL A 75 10.38 -3.82 -3.27
C VAL A 75 11.43 -3.70 -4.36
N ASN A 76 10.98 -3.75 -5.60
CA ASN A 76 11.79 -3.38 -6.75
C ASN A 76 11.30 -2.04 -7.34
N THR A 77 11.87 -1.61 -8.46
CA THR A 77 11.47 -0.35 -9.11
C THR A 77 10.00 -0.34 -9.53
N ALA A 78 9.47 -1.47 -10.03
CA ALA A 78 8.07 -1.57 -10.43
C ALA A 78 7.13 -1.51 -9.21
N ASP A 79 7.47 -2.21 -8.12
CA ASP A 79 6.76 -2.10 -6.86
C ASP A 79 6.75 -0.66 -6.36
N ASN A 80 7.89 0.03 -6.39
CA ASN A 80 8.00 1.39 -5.86
C ASN A 80 7.04 2.36 -6.57
N TRP A 81 6.96 2.29 -7.91
CA TRP A 81 5.99 3.08 -8.67
C TRP A 81 4.54 2.68 -8.40
N LEU A 82 4.26 1.39 -8.26
CA LEU A 82 2.93 0.90 -7.89
C LEU A 82 2.50 1.48 -6.53
N HIS A 83 3.38 1.48 -5.53
CA HIS A 83 3.13 2.05 -4.20
C HIS A 83 2.86 3.56 -4.28
N ALA A 84 3.65 4.30 -5.07
CA ALA A 84 3.44 5.74 -5.27
C ALA A 84 2.07 6.06 -5.86
N VAL A 85 1.72 5.42 -6.98
CA VAL A 85 0.45 5.65 -7.67
C VAL A 85 -0.73 5.26 -6.78
N LEU A 86 -0.66 4.10 -6.13
CA LEU A 86 -1.72 3.62 -5.26
C LEU A 86 -1.90 4.55 -4.05
N GLY A 87 -0.79 4.98 -3.42
CA GLY A 87 -0.80 5.91 -2.30
C GLY A 87 -1.47 7.25 -2.64
N LEU A 88 -1.10 7.83 -3.79
CA LEU A 88 -1.70 9.07 -4.28
C LEU A 88 -3.19 8.93 -4.60
N VAL A 89 -3.58 7.85 -5.30
CA VAL A 89 -4.98 7.59 -5.64
C VAL A 89 -5.84 7.40 -4.39
N MET A 90 -5.34 6.63 -3.41
CA MET A 90 -6.06 6.42 -2.16
C MET A 90 -6.23 7.72 -1.37
N LEU A 91 -5.18 8.53 -1.23
CA LEU A 91 -5.27 9.82 -0.55
C LEU A 91 -6.23 10.77 -1.28
N ALA A 92 -6.12 10.89 -2.60
CA ALA A 92 -7.02 11.71 -3.40
C ALA A 92 -8.49 11.27 -3.21
N ALA A 93 -8.76 9.97 -3.29
CA ALA A 93 -10.11 9.43 -3.07
C ALA A 93 -10.62 9.72 -1.66
N GLY A 94 -9.83 9.48 -0.61
CA GLY A 94 -10.22 9.72 0.78
C GLY A 94 -10.45 11.20 1.11
N LEU A 95 -9.67 12.10 0.50
CA LEU A 95 -9.80 13.53 0.71
C LEU A 95 -10.93 14.16 -0.11
N LEU A 96 -11.11 13.75 -1.37
CA LEU A 96 -12.10 14.35 -2.28
C LEU A 96 -13.52 13.80 -2.04
N LEU A 97 -13.68 12.49 -1.94
CA LEU A 97 -15.01 11.87 -1.81
C LEU A 97 -15.63 12.10 -0.42
N GLY A 98 -14.80 12.34 0.60
CA GLY A 98 -15.28 12.67 1.95
C GLY A 98 -15.96 14.04 2.07
N ARG A 99 -15.68 14.97 1.14
CA ARG A 99 -16.22 16.34 1.19
C ARG A 99 -17.69 16.40 0.75
N GLY A 100 -18.08 15.64 -0.27
CA GLY A 100 -19.44 15.64 -0.81
C GLY A 100 -20.51 15.03 0.12
N SER A 101 -20.12 14.16 1.06
CA SER A 101 -21.04 13.59 2.05
C SER A 101 -21.35 14.56 3.20
N ALA A 102 -20.46 15.51 3.50
CA ALA A 102 -20.73 16.56 4.48
C ALA A 102 -21.69 17.60 3.90
N GLU A 103 -21.46 18.03 2.66
CA GLU A 103 -22.25 19.08 2.00
C GLU A 103 -23.71 18.66 1.71
N ARG A 104 -23.99 17.36 1.53
CA ARG A 104 -25.36 16.83 1.37
C ARG A 104 -26.15 16.72 2.67
N ARG A 105 -25.53 16.88 3.84
CA ARG A 105 -26.21 16.82 5.14
C ARG A 105 -26.74 18.17 5.62
N ASP A 106 -26.34 19.25 4.96
CA ASP A 106 -26.64 20.63 5.35
C ASP A 106 -27.71 21.31 4.46
N VAL A 107 -28.46 20.53 3.66
CA VAL A 107 -29.59 20.98 2.80
C VAL A 107 -30.84 20.19 3.14
#